data_AF-A0A4R6RJN5-F1
#
_entry.id   AF-A0A4R6RJN5-F1
#
_cell.length_a   1.000
_cell.length_b   1.000
_cell.length_c   1.000
_cell.angle_alpha   90.00
_cell.angle_beta   90.00
_cell.angle_gamma   90.00
#
_symmetry.space_group_name_H-M   'P 1'
#
loop_
_entity.id
_entity.type
_entity.pdbx_description
1 polymer ?
#
loop_
_entity_poly.entity_id
_entity_poly.type
_entity_poly.pdbx_seq_one_letter_code
_entity_poly.pdbx_strand_id
1 'polypeptide(L)'
;MKTWHTILSATAVSVLAALAIVRGPQWFGPASGDPQGNPQGQAAKAAGTPPPWLVTAHPDGSSEALGLALGAGTLADVRQRFGADTQIAIIAAPGEDGSLEAFVDPAQAGFIAGKLVVTAALPASSPATLRSLRERALKSEFMESTTRKYTLRPEDEALALQARIVALSFIPQASLDADIILARFGTPAARLRSNDRQEHFLYPDKGLDVILDSEGKELLQYVAPRDFERLRAPLQAWQAAQATSAASASQATR
;
A
#
# COMPACT_ATOMS: atom_id res chain seq x y z
N MET A 1 -2.04 43.75 -12.46
CA MET A 1 -1.73 43.00 -13.69
C MET A 1 -0.96 41.74 -13.26
N LYS A 2 -1.63 40.63 -12.90
CA LYS A 2 -2.01 39.49 -13.76
C LYS A 2 -0.96 39.14 -14.81
N THR A 3 -0.18 38.09 -14.54
CA THR A 3 0.00 36.90 -15.41
C THR A 3 0.62 35.78 -14.58
N TRP A 4 -0.24 34.85 -14.13
CA TRP A 4 0.12 33.44 -14.03
C TRP A 4 0.28 32.91 -15.46
N HIS A 5 1.11 31.90 -15.70
CA HIS A 5 0.80 30.76 -16.57
C HIS A 5 1.82 29.63 -16.32
N THR A 6 1.27 28.52 -15.81
CA THR A 6 1.55 27.13 -16.22
C THR A 6 2.94 26.53 -15.95
N ILE A 7 3.03 25.63 -14.96
CA ILE A 7 3.79 24.38 -15.14
C ILE A 7 2.89 23.20 -14.74
N LEU A 8 2.93 22.23 -15.64
CA LEU A 8 2.11 21.05 -15.85
C LEU A 8 1.65 20.30 -14.58
N SER A 9 0.34 20.03 -14.58
CA SER A 9 -0.29 18.90 -13.91
C SER A 9 0.29 17.59 -14.44
N ALA A 10 1.18 16.97 -13.67
CA ALA A 10 1.49 15.55 -13.77
C ALA A 10 0.71 14.84 -12.66
N THR A 11 -0.43 14.25 -13.03
CA THR A 11 -1.15 13.25 -12.21
C THR A 11 -0.29 12.00 -12.13
N ALA A 12 0.73 12.02 -11.27
CA ALA A 12 1.27 10.79 -10.71
C ALA A 12 0.26 10.35 -9.65
N VAL A 13 -0.42 9.22 -9.91
CA VAL A 13 -1.13 8.49 -8.85
C VAL A 13 -0.05 8.02 -7.89
N SER A 14 0.27 8.88 -6.93
CA SER A 14 1.26 8.64 -5.90
C SER A 14 0.78 7.50 -5.04
N VAL A 15 1.36 6.32 -5.25
CA VAL A 15 1.37 5.21 -4.27
C VAL A 15 2.07 5.65 -2.96
N LEU A 16 2.64 6.86 -2.93
CA LEU A 16 3.26 7.50 -1.76
C LEU A 16 2.28 8.07 -0.71
N ALA A 17 0.96 8.06 -0.92
CA ALA A 17 0.01 8.64 0.05
C ALA A 17 -0.26 7.77 1.30
N ALA A 18 0.22 6.52 1.36
CA ALA A 18 -0.09 5.61 2.46
C ALA A 18 0.78 5.77 3.74
N LEU A 19 1.76 6.68 3.75
CA LEU A 19 2.72 6.84 4.86
C LEU A 19 2.42 8.02 5.80
N ALA A 20 1.14 8.27 6.10
CA ALA A 20 0.72 9.23 7.14
C ALA A 20 0.06 8.53 8.33
N ILE A 21 0.62 7.39 8.78
CA ILE A 21 0.19 6.73 10.01
C ILE A 21 1.42 6.21 10.73
N VAL A 22 1.84 6.89 11.81
CA VAL A 22 1.92 6.34 13.19
C VAL A 22 2.44 7.45 14.12
N ARG A 23 1.55 8.05 14.93
CA ARG A 23 1.64 8.11 16.41
C ARG A 23 0.33 8.60 17.05
N GLY A 24 -0.51 7.67 17.53
CA GLY A 24 -1.69 7.97 18.36
C GLY A 24 -2.26 6.73 19.08
N PRO A 25 -2.86 6.86 20.27
CA PRO A 25 -3.07 5.78 21.24
C PRO A 25 -4.17 4.77 20.87
N GLN A 26 -3.94 3.53 21.28
CA GLN A 26 -4.70 2.32 20.96
C GLN A 26 -6.11 2.31 21.60
N TRP A 27 -7.11 1.84 20.85
CA TRP A 27 -8.48 1.67 21.35
C TRP A 27 -9.11 0.30 20.97
N PHE A 28 -9.23 -0.51 22.03
CA PHE A 28 -10.17 -1.61 22.35
C PHE A 28 -9.99 -3.05 21.83
N GLY A 29 -10.34 -3.98 22.75
CA GLY A 29 -10.12 -5.43 22.75
C GLY A 29 -11.35 -6.27 22.36
N PRO A 30 -11.36 -7.59 22.70
CA PRO A 30 -11.95 -8.61 21.85
C PRO A 30 -13.43 -8.91 22.15
N ALA A 31 -14.17 -9.31 21.11
CA ALA A 31 -15.45 -10.00 21.23
C ALA A 31 -15.35 -11.40 20.65
N SER A 32 -15.53 -12.40 21.51
CA SER A 32 -15.50 -13.83 21.21
C SER A 32 -16.77 -14.30 20.49
N GLY A 33 -16.64 -15.23 19.56
CA GLY A 33 -17.77 -15.98 19.00
C GLY A 33 -17.32 -17.09 18.04
N ASP A 34 -17.45 -18.34 18.49
CA ASP A 34 -17.08 -19.58 17.79
C ASP A 34 -18.17 -20.11 16.82
N PRO A 35 -17.89 -21.11 15.95
CA PRO A 35 -18.42 -21.19 14.58
C PRO A 35 -19.28 -22.43 14.25
N GLN A 36 -20.04 -22.32 13.14
CA GLN A 36 -20.50 -23.42 12.26
C GLN A 36 -20.67 -22.81 10.85
N GLY A 37 -20.30 -23.35 9.68
CA GLY A 37 -19.59 -24.55 9.21
C GLY A 37 -19.75 -24.58 7.67
N ASN A 38 -18.70 -24.92 6.90
CA ASN A 38 -18.80 -25.45 5.52
C ASN A 38 -17.47 -26.17 5.14
N PRO A 39 -17.47 -27.47 4.77
CA PRO A 39 -16.25 -28.27 4.62
C PRO A 39 -15.44 -28.12 3.32
N GLN A 40 -15.85 -27.33 2.32
CA GLN A 40 -15.10 -27.21 1.05
C GLN A 40 -14.10 -26.02 0.98
N GLY A 41 -14.07 -25.13 1.97
CA GLY A 41 -13.10 -24.03 2.08
C GLY A 41 -11.90 -24.30 3.00
N GLN A 42 -11.75 -25.54 3.49
CA GLN A 42 -10.87 -25.83 4.64
C GLN A 42 -9.38 -26.03 4.28
N ALA A 43 -9.03 -26.26 3.01
CA ALA A 43 -7.62 -26.42 2.62
C ALA A 43 -6.81 -25.11 2.68
N ALA A 44 -7.45 -23.95 2.52
CA ALA A 44 -6.78 -22.64 2.60
C ALA A 44 -6.83 -21.99 4.00
N LYS A 45 -7.66 -22.51 4.92
CA LYS A 45 -7.90 -21.92 6.26
C LYS A 45 -6.88 -22.38 7.31
N ALA A 46 -6.07 -23.40 7.02
CA ALA A 46 -5.17 -24.04 7.99
C ALA A 46 -3.73 -23.51 7.99
N ALA A 47 -3.33 -22.70 7.00
CA ALA A 47 -2.01 -22.06 6.98
C ALA A 47 -2.15 -20.61 7.48
N GLY A 48 -1.42 -20.25 8.53
CA GLY A 48 -1.29 -18.87 8.96
C GLY A 48 -0.82 -17.96 7.82
N THR A 49 -0.96 -16.65 7.96
CA THR A 49 -0.46 -15.71 6.96
C THR A 49 1.03 -15.94 6.69
N PRO A 50 1.47 -16.09 5.43
CA PRO A 50 2.89 -16.23 5.09
C PRO A 50 3.76 -15.09 5.62
N PRO A 51 5.07 -15.33 5.86
CA PRO A 51 5.99 -14.25 6.17
C PRO A 51 6.15 -13.28 4.99
N PRO A 52 6.59 -12.03 5.22
CA PRO A 52 6.63 -11.00 4.19
C PRO A 52 7.58 -11.31 3.01
N TRP A 53 8.62 -12.12 3.22
CA TRP A 53 9.53 -12.54 2.14
C TRP A 53 8.98 -13.67 1.26
N LEU A 54 7.88 -14.32 1.64
CA LEU A 54 7.26 -15.32 0.78
C LEU A 54 6.33 -14.61 -0.20
N VAL A 55 6.84 -14.41 -1.41
CA VAL A 55 6.10 -13.88 -2.56
C VAL A 55 6.12 -14.90 -3.69
N THR A 56 4.95 -15.29 -4.15
CA THR A 56 4.77 -16.21 -5.27
C THR A 56 4.29 -15.44 -6.49
N ALA A 57 5.13 -15.26 -7.50
CA ALA A 57 4.71 -14.68 -8.77
C ALA A 57 4.03 -15.73 -9.65
N HIS A 58 3.06 -15.30 -10.46
CA HIS A 58 2.31 -16.17 -11.35
C HIS A 58 2.56 -15.82 -12.83
N PRO A 59 2.38 -16.78 -13.77
CA PRO A 59 2.61 -16.54 -15.20
C PRO A 59 1.73 -15.45 -15.84
N ASP A 60 0.58 -15.14 -15.24
CA ASP A 60 -0.33 -14.06 -15.69
C ASP A 60 0.10 -12.67 -15.20
N GLY A 61 1.29 -12.58 -14.58
CA GLY A 61 1.86 -11.35 -14.03
C GLY A 61 1.22 -10.89 -12.72
N SER A 62 0.36 -11.70 -12.09
CA SER A 62 -0.10 -11.50 -10.72
C SER A 62 0.91 -12.07 -9.71
N SER A 63 0.69 -11.81 -8.43
CA SER A 63 1.47 -12.43 -7.35
C SER A 63 0.62 -12.66 -6.11
N GLU A 64 1.07 -13.56 -5.25
CA GLU A 64 0.57 -13.73 -3.90
C GLU A 64 1.62 -13.25 -2.89
N ALA A 65 1.22 -12.35 -2.00
CA ALA A 65 2.04 -11.86 -0.88
C ALA A 65 1.16 -11.70 0.35
N LEU A 66 1.67 -12.06 1.54
CA LEU A 66 0.88 -12.03 2.79
C LEU A 66 -0.44 -12.82 2.69
N GLY A 67 -0.47 -13.85 1.84
CA GLY A 67 -1.66 -14.66 1.58
C GLY A 67 -2.79 -13.93 0.86
N LEU A 68 -2.49 -12.80 0.21
CA LEU A 68 -3.40 -12.01 -0.60
C LEU A 68 -2.92 -12.01 -2.05
N ALA A 69 -3.84 -12.19 -2.99
CA ALA A 69 -3.53 -12.19 -4.42
C ALA A 69 -3.57 -10.77 -5.01
N LEU A 70 -2.40 -10.22 -5.35
CA LEU A 70 -2.22 -8.91 -5.98
C LEU A 70 -2.66 -8.95 -7.45
N GLY A 71 -3.60 -8.09 -7.80
CA GLY A 71 -4.18 -8.04 -9.14
C GLY A 71 -5.21 -9.16 -9.42
N ALA A 72 -5.51 -10.02 -8.44
CA ALA A 72 -6.51 -11.10 -8.53
C ALA A 72 -7.54 -11.10 -7.38
N GLY A 73 -7.12 -10.84 -6.14
CA GLY A 73 -7.95 -10.87 -4.94
C GLY A 73 -8.74 -9.58 -4.70
N THR A 74 -9.60 -9.60 -3.69
CA THR A 74 -10.57 -8.54 -3.38
C THR A 74 -10.50 -8.11 -1.92
N LEU A 75 -11.13 -6.99 -1.57
CA LEU A 75 -11.27 -6.61 -0.15
C LEU A 75 -12.10 -7.61 0.66
N ALA A 76 -13.00 -8.38 0.03
CA ALA A 76 -13.64 -9.51 0.67
C ALA A 76 -12.63 -10.57 1.15
N ASP A 77 -11.61 -10.87 0.35
CA ASP A 77 -10.55 -11.82 0.69
C ASP A 77 -9.69 -11.30 1.86
N VAL A 78 -9.43 -9.99 1.89
CA VAL A 78 -8.73 -9.33 3.02
C VAL A 78 -9.50 -9.56 4.31
N ARG A 79 -10.81 -9.25 4.31
CA ARG A 79 -11.65 -9.40 5.51
C ARG A 79 -11.83 -10.86 5.92
N GLN A 80 -11.89 -11.77 4.96
CA GLN A 80 -11.91 -13.21 5.25
C GLN A 80 -10.62 -13.66 5.95
N ARG A 81 -9.46 -13.09 5.57
CA ARG A 81 -8.15 -13.42 6.14
C ARG A 81 -7.89 -12.76 7.50
N PHE A 82 -8.18 -11.48 7.63
CA PHE A 82 -7.79 -10.67 8.80
C PHE A 82 -8.93 -10.39 9.78
N GLY A 83 -10.16 -10.83 9.47
CA GLY A 83 -11.31 -10.75 10.37
C GLY A 83 -12.23 -9.57 10.05
N ALA A 84 -13.42 -9.61 10.65
CA ALA A 84 -14.50 -8.64 10.42
C ALA A 84 -14.15 -7.20 10.84
N ASP A 85 -13.20 -7.04 11.76
CA ASP A 85 -12.75 -5.72 12.26
C ASP A 85 -11.81 -4.99 11.28
N THR A 86 -11.51 -5.58 10.13
CA THR A 86 -10.76 -4.94 9.04
C THR A 86 -11.45 -3.64 8.64
N GLN A 87 -10.78 -2.50 8.86
CA GLN A 87 -11.38 -1.20 8.58
C GLN A 87 -11.26 -0.88 7.09
N ILE A 88 -12.38 -0.70 6.40
CA ILE A 88 -12.42 -0.28 4.99
C ILE A 88 -12.90 1.16 4.90
N ALA A 89 -12.13 2.02 4.24
CA ALA A 89 -12.41 3.43 4.10
C ALA A 89 -11.88 3.99 2.78
N ILE A 90 -12.35 5.18 2.40
CA ILE A 90 -11.72 5.96 1.34
C ILE A 90 -10.75 6.95 1.99
N ILE A 91 -9.50 6.98 1.52
CA ILE A 91 -8.48 7.94 1.95
C ILE A 91 -8.29 8.96 0.82
N ALA A 92 -8.39 10.25 1.12
CA ALA A 92 -8.20 11.29 0.09
C ALA A 92 -7.50 12.52 0.63
N ALA A 93 -6.53 13.03 -0.13
CA ALA A 93 -5.97 14.35 0.09
C ALA A 93 -6.93 15.45 -0.46
N PRO A 94 -6.71 16.74 -0.12
CA PRO A 94 -7.52 17.81 -0.65
C PRO A 94 -7.48 17.87 -2.18
N GLY A 95 -8.66 17.82 -2.82
CA GLY A 95 -8.81 17.90 -4.27
C GLY A 95 -8.71 16.57 -5.01
N GLU A 96 -8.52 15.45 -4.31
CA GLU A 96 -8.43 14.12 -4.91
C GLU A 96 -9.75 13.33 -4.78
N ASP A 97 -9.96 12.40 -5.71
CA ASP A 97 -11.05 11.41 -5.60
C ASP A 97 -10.79 10.41 -4.46
N GLY A 98 -9.51 10.12 -4.19
CA GLY A 98 -9.03 9.24 -3.12
C GLY A 98 -8.68 7.83 -3.58
N SER A 99 -8.37 6.97 -2.61
CA SER A 99 -8.09 5.54 -2.73
C SER A 99 -9.02 4.76 -1.80
N LEU A 100 -9.52 3.60 -2.25
CA LEU A 100 -10.22 2.67 -1.38
C LEU A 100 -9.19 1.79 -0.69
N GLU A 101 -9.16 1.82 0.64
CA GLU A 101 -8.14 1.15 1.45
C GLU A 101 -8.75 0.30 2.55
N ALA A 102 -8.12 -0.84 2.82
CA ALA A 102 -8.34 -1.63 4.03
C ALA A 102 -7.13 -1.53 4.95
N PHE A 103 -7.37 -1.30 6.24
CA PHE A 103 -6.35 -1.17 7.26
C PHE A 103 -6.45 -2.32 8.27
N VAL A 104 -5.32 -2.95 8.55
CA VAL A 104 -5.18 -4.04 9.52
C VAL A 104 -4.01 -3.73 10.46
N ASP A 105 -4.31 -3.58 11.75
CA ASP A 105 -3.33 -3.32 12.81
C ASP A 105 -3.77 -3.99 14.13
N PRO A 106 -3.05 -5.01 14.63
CA PRO A 106 -1.87 -5.62 14.02
C PRO A 106 -2.24 -6.62 12.91
N ALA A 107 -1.52 -6.57 11.79
CA ALA A 107 -1.48 -7.66 10.81
C ALA A 107 -0.37 -8.64 11.17
N GLN A 108 -0.68 -9.95 11.15
CA GLN A 108 0.31 -11.01 11.34
C GLN A 108 0.80 -11.53 9.99
N ALA A 109 2.11 -11.60 9.81
CA ALA A 109 2.79 -12.13 8.62
C ALA A 109 3.88 -13.13 9.05
N GLY A 110 3.53 -14.41 9.08
CA GLY A 110 4.33 -15.44 9.74
C GLY A 110 4.44 -15.15 11.23
N PHE A 111 5.67 -14.89 11.68
CA PHE A 111 5.96 -14.49 13.06
C PHE A 111 6.17 -12.97 13.22
N ILE A 112 5.97 -12.19 12.16
CA ILE A 112 6.18 -10.74 12.15
C ILE A 112 4.83 -10.04 12.25
N ALA A 113 4.61 -9.34 13.35
CA ALA A 113 3.50 -8.39 13.47
C ALA A 113 3.87 -7.07 12.76
N GLY A 114 2.87 -6.39 12.20
CA GLY A 114 3.05 -5.12 11.52
C GLY A 114 1.73 -4.41 11.26
N LYS A 115 1.80 -3.31 10.53
CA LYS A 115 0.63 -2.60 10.01
C LYS A 115 0.52 -2.91 8.53
N LEU A 116 -0.68 -3.27 8.08
CA LEU A 116 -0.97 -3.55 6.68
C LEU A 116 -2.01 -2.55 6.16
N VAL A 117 -1.66 -1.86 5.09
CA VAL A 117 -2.58 -1.10 4.24
C VAL A 117 -2.75 -1.88 2.94
N VAL A 118 -3.98 -2.19 2.57
CA VAL A 118 -4.34 -2.79 1.28
C VAL A 118 -5.05 -1.73 0.45
N THR A 119 -4.47 -1.36 -0.69
CA THR A 119 -5.14 -0.48 -1.66
C THR A 119 -5.88 -1.33 -2.67
N ALA A 120 -7.16 -1.00 -2.89
CA ALA A 120 -8.00 -1.67 -3.86
C ALA A 120 -8.60 -0.69 -4.87
N ALA A 121 -8.82 -1.19 -6.09
CA ALA A 121 -9.46 -0.44 -7.15
C ALA A 121 -10.81 -1.06 -7.49
N LEU A 122 -11.84 -0.22 -7.60
CA LEU A 122 -13.06 -0.59 -8.29
C LEU A 122 -12.77 -0.75 -9.79
N PRO A 123 -13.54 -1.57 -10.53
CA PRO A 123 -13.37 -1.73 -11.98
C PRO A 123 -13.33 -0.38 -12.72
N ALA A 124 -12.54 -0.30 -13.80
CA ALA A 124 -12.08 0.92 -14.46
C ALA A 124 -13.16 1.94 -14.91
N SER A 125 -14.44 1.57 -14.95
CA SER A 125 -15.58 2.46 -15.21
C SER A 125 -16.04 3.30 -14.01
N SER A 126 -15.22 3.43 -12.95
CA SER A 126 -15.68 3.83 -11.61
C SER A 126 -15.01 5.03 -10.91
N PRO A 127 -14.26 5.97 -11.54
CA PRO A 127 -13.81 7.18 -10.83
C PRO A 127 -15.00 7.97 -10.23
N ALA A 128 -16.09 8.07 -10.99
CA ALA A 128 -17.35 8.65 -10.51
C ALA A 128 -17.92 7.86 -9.32
N THR A 129 -17.86 6.53 -9.35
CA THR A 129 -18.31 5.67 -8.24
C THR A 129 -17.53 5.93 -6.97
N LEU A 130 -16.20 5.99 -7.03
CA LEU A 130 -15.36 6.25 -5.85
C LEU A 130 -15.67 7.62 -5.25
N ARG A 131 -15.82 8.64 -6.10
CA ARG A 131 -16.28 9.97 -5.69
C ARG A 131 -17.65 9.92 -5.02
N SER A 132 -18.62 9.23 -5.62
CA SER A 132 -19.97 9.09 -5.07
C SER A 132 -20.01 8.35 -3.74
N LEU A 133 -19.13 7.36 -3.54
CA LEU A 133 -18.95 6.70 -2.24
C LEU A 133 -18.38 7.67 -1.20
N ARG A 134 -17.37 8.45 -1.58
CA ARG A 134 -16.72 9.45 -0.71
C ARG A 134 -17.69 10.56 -0.30
N GLU A 135 -18.47 11.09 -1.24
CA GLU A 135 -19.45 12.17 -0.99
C GLU A 135 -20.59 11.72 -0.08
N ARG A 136 -20.96 10.43 -0.13
CA ARG A 136 -21.99 9.85 0.73
C ARG A 136 -21.44 9.26 2.01
N ALA A 137 -20.13 9.27 2.26
CA ALA A 137 -19.51 8.65 3.42
C ALA A 137 -20.22 9.01 4.74
N LEU A 138 -20.35 8.02 5.63
CA LEU A 138 -21.01 8.16 6.93
C LEU A 138 -20.30 9.18 7.83
N LYS A 139 -18.97 9.16 7.79
CA LYS A 139 -18.11 10.02 8.60
C LYS A 139 -16.87 10.38 7.79
N SER A 140 -16.37 11.59 8.00
CA SER A 140 -15.05 11.99 7.54
C SER A 140 -14.21 12.43 8.73
N GLU A 141 -12.97 11.95 8.82
CA GLU A 141 -12.03 12.25 9.91
C GLU A 141 -10.71 12.73 9.31
N PHE A 142 -10.06 13.72 9.92
CA PHE A 142 -8.69 14.06 9.56
C PHE A 142 -7.74 12.95 10.01
N MET A 143 -6.77 12.64 9.16
CA MET A 143 -5.60 11.83 9.51
C MET A 143 -4.44 12.73 9.93
N GLU A 144 -3.24 12.18 10.07
CA GLU A 144 -2.02 12.98 10.18
C GLU A 144 -1.87 13.77 8.85
N SER A 145 -1.80 15.11 8.92
CA SER A 145 -1.82 16.06 7.76
C SER A 145 -3.23 16.47 7.25
N THR A 146 -3.34 16.84 5.97
CA THR A 146 -4.57 17.32 5.31
C THR A 146 -5.41 16.20 4.70
N THR A 147 -4.92 14.95 4.78
CA THR A 147 -5.62 13.75 4.32
C THR A 147 -6.82 13.44 5.20
N ARG A 148 -7.90 12.96 4.58
CA ARG A 148 -9.13 12.57 5.28
C ARG A 148 -9.46 11.10 5.05
N LYS A 149 -9.87 10.44 6.12
CA LYS A 149 -10.48 9.11 6.11
C LYS A 149 -11.99 9.28 6.02
N TYR A 150 -12.61 8.63 5.03
CA TYR A 150 -14.05 8.62 4.80
C TYR A 150 -14.59 7.22 5.07
N THR A 151 -15.29 7.07 6.20
CA THR A 151 -15.95 5.81 6.58
C THR A 151 -17.14 5.57 5.67
N LEU A 152 -17.18 4.41 5.01
CA LEU A 152 -18.27 4.03 4.14
C LEU A 152 -19.58 3.88 4.91
N ARG A 153 -20.71 4.03 4.22
CA ARG A 153 -22.00 3.61 4.76
C ARG A 153 -22.16 2.09 4.68
N PRO A 154 -22.95 1.47 5.55
CA PRO A 154 -23.22 0.03 5.47
C PRO A 154 -23.77 -0.42 4.10
N GLU A 155 -24.62 0.39 3.45
CA GLU A 155 -25.17 0.06 2.13
C GLU A 155 -24.10 0.00 1.01
N ASP A 156 -22.97 0.68 1.22
CA ASP A 156 -21.89 0.81 0.23
C ASP A 156 -20.79 -0.25 0.41
N GLU A 157 -20.78 -0.92 1.56
CA GLU A 157 -19.72 -1.87 1.93
C GLU A 157 -19.67 -3.06 0.97
N ALA A 158 -20.82 -3.59 0.58
CA ALA A 158 -20.93 -4.72 -0.37
C ALA A 158 -20.25 -4.43 -1.73
N LEU A 159 -20.27 -3.18 -2.17
CA LEU A 159 -19.59 -2.75 -3.39
C LEU A 159 -18.08 -2.62 -3.15
N ALA A 160 -17.68 -1.99 -2.05
CA ALA A 160 -16.26 -1.82 -1.70
C ALA A 160 -15.54 -3.16 -1.57
N LEU A 161 -16.22 -4.18 -1.04
CA LEU A 161 -15.66 -5.52 -0.87
C LEU A 161 -15.32 -6.23 -2.19
N GLN A 162 -15.93 -5.82 -3.30
CA GLN A 162 -15.63 -6.35 -4.63
C GLN A 162 -14.40 -5.69 -5.26
N ALA A 163 -13.87 -4.62 -4.65
CA ALA A 163 -12.71 -3.92 -5.18
C ALA A 163 -11.48 -4.84 -5.21
N ARG A 164 -10.78 -4.79 -6.35
CA ARG A 164 -9.62 -5.62 -6.67
C ARG A 164 -8.40 -5.07 -5.95
N ILE A 165 -7.66 -5.93 -5.24
CA ILE A 165 -6.39 -5.56 -4.60
C ILE A 165 -5.38 -5.16 -5.68
N VAL A 166 -4.82 -3.96 -5.57
CA VAL A 166 -3.83 -3.42 -6.52
C VAL A 166 -2.48 -3.09 -5.89
N ALA A 167 -2.42 -2.93 -4.57
CA ALA A 167 -1.17 -2.76 -3.84
C ALA A 167 -1.32 -3.16 -2.37
N LEU A 168 -0.20 -3.54 -1.75
CA LEU A 168 -0.07 -3.72 -0.30
C LEU A 168 1.07 -2.83 0.20
N SER A 169 0.94 -2.30 1.39
CA SER A 169 2.02 -1.62 2.13
C SER A 169 2.08 -2.22 3.54
N PHE A 170 3.21 -2.81 3.89
CA PHE A 170 3.42 -3.49 5.17
C PHE A 170 4.59 -2.86 5.94
N ILE A 171 4.30 -2.35 7.12
CA ILE A 171 5.30 -1.80 8.05
C ILE A 171 5.51 -2.82 9.17
N PRO A 172 6.60 -3.60 9.15
CA PRO A 172 6.90 -4.54 10.22
C PRO A 172 7.20 -3.81 11.54
N GLN A 173 6.81 -4.42 12.66
CA GLN A 173 7.23 -3.96 13.98
C GLN A 173 8.71 -4.30 14.23
N ALA A 174 9.14 -5.47 13.75
CA ALA A 174 10.54 -5.89 13.72
C ALA A 174 11.36 -5.00 12.78
N SER A 175 12.60 -4.68 13.16
CA SER A 175 13.53 -3.99 12.26
C SER A 175 14.15 -4.99 11.28
N LEU A 176 14.29 -4.56 10.04
CA LEU A 176 14.85 -5.32 8.94
C LEU A 176 16.01 -4.52 8.35
N ASP A 177 17.22 -4.74 8.87
CA ASP A 177 18.41 -4.14 8.26
C ASP A 177 18.72 -4.73 6.88
N ALA A 178 19.71 -4.14 6.20
CA ALA A 178 20.12 -4.57 4.87
C ALA A 178 20.55 -6.05 4.80
N ASP A 179 21.18 -6.58 5.85
CA ASP A 179 21.66 -7.97 5.88
C ASP A 179 20.48 -8.94 6.01
N ILE A 180 19.50 -8.61 6.87
CA ILE A 180 18.25 -9.36 6.99
C ILE A 180 17.47 -9.31 5.68
N ILE A 181 17.39 -8.15 5.03
CA ILE A 181 16.70 -8.01 3.74
C ILE A 181 17.36 -8.94 2.71
N LEU A 182 18.68 -8.89 2.54
CA LEU A 182 19.39 -9.73 1.58
C LEU A 182 19.26 -11.23 1.90
N ALA A 183 19.30 -11.60 3.19
CA ALA A 183 19.16 -12.99 3.63
C ALA A 183 17.75 -13.54 3.40
N ARG A 184 16.71 -12.71 3.51
CA ARG A 184 15.30 -13.14 3.42
C ARG A 184 14.72 -13.00 2.01
N PHE A 185 15.03 -11.91 1.32
CA PHE A 185 14.46 -11.56 0.01
C PHE A 185 15.39 -11.91 -1.16
N GLY A 186 16.68 -12.14 -0.89
CA GLY A 186 17.71 -12.40 -1.89
C GLY A 186 18.34 -11.11 -2.43
N THR A 187 19.06 -11.22 -3.53
CA THR A 187 19.69 -10.06 -4.19
C THR A 187 18.65 -9.22 -4.94
N PRO A 188 18.55 -7.90 -4.69
CA PRO A 188 17.65 -7.04 -5.46
C PRO A 188 18.18 -6.82 -6.88
N ALA A 189 17.27 -6.58 -7.82
CA ALA A 189 17.65 -6.21 -9.19
C ALA A 189 18.26 -4.80 -9.26
N ALA A 190 17.84 -3.90 -8.37
CA ALA A 190 18.41 -2.56 -8.25
C ALA A 190 18.32 -2.06 -6.80
N ARG A 191 19.28 -1.21 -6.43
CA ARG A 191 19.26 -0.42 -5.20
C ARG A 191 19.27 1.06 -5.57
N LEU A 192 18.26 1.80 -5.11
CA LEU A 192 18.11 3.22 -5.43
C LEU A 192 17.95 4.02 -4.14
N ARG A 193 18.75 5.07 -3.96
CA ARG A 193 18.49 6.04 -2.89
C ARG A 193 17.41 7.02 -3.34
N SER A 194 16.49 7.36 -2.44
CA SER A 194 15.44 8.37 -2.65
C SER A 194 15.61 9.60 -1.75
N ASN A 195 16.59 9.57 -0.84
CA ASN A 195 17.17 10.71 -0.11
C ASN A 195 18.39 10.19 0.70
N ASP A 196 18.89 10.98 1.64
CA ASP A 196 20.03 10.62 2.50
C ASP A 196 19.71 9.50 3.51
N ARG A 197 18.43 9.25 3.80
CA ARG A 197 17.96 8.28 4.80
C ARG A 197 17.37 7.01 4.18
N GLN A 198 16.78 7.13 3.00
CA GLN A 198 15.99 6.07 2.40
C GLN A 198 16.68 5.42 1.20
N GLU A 199 16.75 4.09 1.27
CA GLU A 199 17.24 3.23 0.20
C GLU A 199 16.20 2.18 -0.16
N HIS A 200 15.91 2.07 -1.46
CA HIS A 200 14.95 1.15 -2.05
C HIS A 200 15.66 -0.07 -2.61
N PHE A 201 15.22 -1.26 -2.23
CA PHE A 201 15.68 -2.55 -2.74
C PHE A 201 14.57 -3.10 -3.65
N LEU A 202 14.80 -3.05 -4.95
CA LEU A 202 13.79 -3.37 -5.95
C LEU A 202 13.87 -4.84 -6.37
N TYR A 203 12.73 -5.54 -6.29
CA TYR A 203 12.53 -6.92 -6.74
C TYR A 203 11.38 -6.99 -7.77
N PRO A 204 11.63 -6.60 -9.04
CA PRO A 204 10.59 -6.52 -10.08
C PRO A 204 9.86 -7.86 -10.29
N ASP A 205 10.59 -8.97 -10.27
CA ASP A 205 10.04 -10.32 -10.49
C ASP A 205 9.07 -10.74 -9.37
N LYS A 206 9.13 -10.07 -8.21
CA LYS A 206 8.21 -10.27 -7.08
C LYS A 206 7.16 -9.16 -7.00
N GLY A 207 7.28 -8.10 -7.80
CA GLY A 207 6.46 -6.90 -7.65
C GLY A 207 6.70 -6.17 -6.32
N LEU A 208 7.92 -6.21 -5.78
CA LEU A 208 8.23 -5.75 -4.42
C LEU A 208 9.28 -4.64 -4.41
N ASP A 209 9.03 -3.60 -3.62
CA ASP A 209 10.00 -2.59 -3.20
C ASP A 209 10.15 -2.66 -1.67
N VAL A 210 11.38 -2.84 -1.17
CA VAL A 210 11.71 -2.77 0.25
C VAL A 210 12.46 -1.48 0.52
N ILE A 211 11.85 -0.60 1.32
CA ILE A 211 12.37 0.70 1.69
C ILE A 211 13.02 0.57 3.06
N LEU A 212 14.34 0.73 3.09
CA LEU A 212 15.11 0.88 4.31
C LEU A 212 15.18 2.36 4.66
N ASP A 213 14.84 2.72 5.89
CA ASP A 213 14.96 4.09 6.42
C ASP A 213 15.91 4.06 7.62
N SER A 214 17.00 4.83 7.56
CA SER A 214 18.01 4.85 8.64
C SER A 214 17.52 5.43 9.97
N GLU A 215 16.39 6.16 9.98
CA GLU A 215 15.80 6.75 11.19
C GLU A 215 14.32 6.40 11.38
N GLY A 216 13.71 5.76 10.39
CA GLY A 216 12.31 5.34 10.38
C GLY A 216 12.12 3.84 10.59
N LYS A 217 10.90 3.38 10.28
CA LYS A 217 10.58 1.96 10.10
C LYS A 217 10.71 1.60 8.65
N GLU A 218 11.11 0.35 8.40
CA GLU A 218 11.15 -0.21 7.06
C GLU A 218 9.74 -0.33 6.51
N LEU A 219 9.60 -0.20 5.18
CA LEU A 219 8.31 -0.36 4.49
C LEU A 219 8.48 -1.33 3.33
N LEU A 220 7.57 -2.30 3.24
CA LEU A 220 7.50 -3.24 2.13
C LEU A 220 6.27 -2.91 1.31
N GLN A 221 6.48 -2.54 0.04
CA GLN A 221 5.41 -2.23 -0.90
C GLN A 221 5.31 -3.33 -1.95
N TYR A 222 4.10 -3.85 -2.15
CA TYR A 222 3.84 -4.93 -3.09
C TYR A 222 2.82 -4.48 -4.13
N VAL A 223 3.07 -4.83 -5.38
CA VAL A 223 2.15 -4.78 -6.51
C VAL A 223 2.23 -6.10 -7.27
N ALA A 224 1.32 -6.34 -8.20
CA ALA A 224 1.51 -7.42 -9.15
C ALA A 224 2.79 -7.16 -9.99
N PRO A 225 3.65 -8.15 -10.29
CA PRO A 225 4.88 -7.95 -11.07
C PRO A 225 4.67 -7.19 -12.38
N ARG A 226 3.56 -7.44 -13.09
CA ARG A 226 3.20 -6.71 -14.31
C ARG A 226 2.98 -5.20 -14.11
N ASP A 227 2.66 -4.80 -12.88
CA ASP A 227 2.37 -3.43 -12.48
C ASP A 227 3.56 -2.76 -11.76
N PHE A 228 4.74 -3.41 -11.73
CA PHE A 228 5.91 -2.94 -10.99
C PHE A 228 6.38 -1.53 -11.35
N GLU A 229 6.07 -1.08 -12.57
CA GLU A 229 6.39 0.27 -13.01
C GLU A 229 5.78 1.37 -12.12
N ARG A 230 4.65 1.07 -11.46
CA ARG A 230 4.02 1.99 -10.50
C ARG A 230 4.91 2.31 -9.30
N LEU A 231 5.79 1.38 -8.89
CA LEU A 231 6.77 1.60 -7.83
C LEU A 231 8.04 2.23 -8.37
N ARG A 232 8.48 1.84 -9.56
CA ARG A 232 9.76 2.25 -10.14
C ARG A 232 9.75 3.66 -10.74
N ALA A 233 8.70 4.03 -11.47
CA ALA A 233 8.65 5.29 -12.21
C ALA A 233 8.83 6.54 -11.32
N PRO A 234 8.22 6.64 -10.12
CA PRO A 234 8.43 7.78 -9.22
C PRO A 234 9.90 7.93 -8.79
N LEU A 235 10.60 6.82 -8.54
CA LEU A 235 12.00 6.82 -8.12
C LEU A 235 12.92 7.31 -9.25
N GLN A 236 12.66 6.87 -10.47
CA GLN A 236 13.41 7.31 -11.66
C GLN A 236 13.19 8.81 -11.93
N ALA A 237 11.94 9.28 -11.82
CA ALA A 237 11.62 10.70 -11.97
C ALA A 237 12.35 11.56 -10.93
N TRP A 238 12.39 11.11 -9.67
CA TRP A 238 13.14 11.79 -8.61
C TRP A 238 14.64 11.84 -8.90
N GLN A 239 15.25 10.74 -9.36
CA GLN A 239 16.67 10.70 -9.72
C GLN A 239 17.00 11.65 -10.88
N ALA A 240 16.14 11.72 -11.90
CA ALA A 240 16.31 12.64 -13.03
C ALA A 240 16.23 14.11 -12.58
N ALA A 241 15.30 14.43 -11.67
CA ALA A 241 15.17 15.77 -11.10
C ALA A 241 16.40 16.18 -10.27
N GLN A 242 16.95 15.25 -9.49
CA GLN A 242 18.19 15.45 -8.72
C GLN A 242 19.40 15.70 -9.63
N ALA A 243 19.57 14.88 -10.67
CA ALA A 243 20.68 15.04 -11.62
C ALA A 243 20.62 16.40 -12.34
N THR A 244 19.41 16.85 -12.71
CA THR A 244 19.20 18.16 -13.34
C THR A 244 19.55 19.31 -12.39
N SER A 245 19.17 19.21 -11.12
CA SER A 245 19.48 20.21 -10.10
C SER A 245 20.99 20.31 -9.80
N ALA A 246 21.70 19.19 -9.79
CA ALA A 246 23.16 19.16 -9.60
C ALA A 246 23.92 19.78 -10.79
N ALA A 247 23.45 19.52 -12.02
CA ALA A 247 24.04 20.07 -13.23
C ALA A 247 23.91 21.59 -13.32
N SER A 248 22.75 22.16 -12.95
CA SER A 248 22.53 23.60 -12.96
C SER A 248 23.35 24.34 -11.89
N ALA A 249 23.48 23.77 -10.68
CA ALA A 249 24.33 24.32 -9.63
C ALA A 249 25.81 24.39 -10.05
N SER A 250 26.29 23.37 -10.77
CA SER A 250 27.68 23.32 -11.26
C SER A 250 27.98 24.35 -12.36
N GLN A 251 26.97 24.74 -13.14
CA GLN A 251 27.10 25.77 -14.19
C GLN A 251 27.05 27.20 -13.64
N ALA A 252 26.30 27.43 -12.55
CA ALA A 252 26.20 28.75 -11.92
C ALA A 252 27.45 29.15 -11.11
N THR A 253 28.35 28.19 -10.84
CA THR A 253 29.58 28.40 -10.06
C THR A 253 30.81 28.61 -10.97
N ARG A 254 30.62 28.68 -12.30
CA ARG A 254 31.65 29.02 -13.29
C ARG A 254 31.42 30.42 -13.83
#